data_AF-J9E877-F1
#
_entry.id   AF-J9E877-F1
#
_cell.length_a   1.000
_cell.length_b   1.000
_cell.length_c   1.000
_cell.angle_alpha   90.00
_cell.angle_beta   90.00
_cell.angle_gamma   90.00
#
_symmetry.space_group_name_H-M   'P 1'
#
loop_
_entity.id
_entity.type
_entity.pdbx_description
1 polymer ?
#
loop_
_entity_poly.entity_id
_entity_poly.type
_entity_poly.pdbx_seq_one_letter_code
_entity_poly.pdbx_strand_id
1 'polypeptide(L)'
;MASILRSAGMKPIIPDSGYFMVADFSQLDGPSKIADGDNDPLDFRFVRWMCREKILEACNDTKFCFYTGSNKQDNDNFIRVCFFKSDKVLDAAESILKSFQMA
;
A
#
# COMPACT_ATOMS: atom_id res chain seq x y z
N MET A 1 10.21 -8.42 -2.90
CA MET A 1 9.07 -7.47 -2.83
C MET A 1 7.72 -8.10 -3.21
N ALA A 2 7.52 -8.60 -4.43
CA ALA A 2 6.21 -9.16 -4.82
C ALA A 2 5.75 -10.31 -3.91
N SER A 3 6.67 -11.21 -3.54
CA SER A 3 6.42 -12.26 -2.54
C SER A 3 5.98 -11.68 -1.20
N ILE A 4 6.70 -10.68 -0.70
CA ILE A 4 6.44 -10.01 0.59
C ILE A 4 5.02 -9.41 0.62
N LEU A 5 4.61 -8.72 -0.45
CA LEU A 5 3.26 -8.15 -0.55
C LEU A 5 2.18 -9.23 -0.59
N ARG A 6 2.42 -10.33 -1.33
CA ARG A 6 1.51 -11.48 -1.35
C ARG A 6 1.38 -12.12 0.03
N SER A 7 2.48 -12.27 0.76
CA SER A 7 2.46 -12.80 2.13
C SER A 7 1.66 -11.92 3.09
N ALA A 8 1.65 -10.60 2.85
CA ALA A 8 0.84 -9.65 3.62
C ALA A 8 -0.63 -9.56 3.18
N GLY A 9 -1.09 -10.45 2.29
CA GLY A 9 -2.49 -10.45 1.81
C GLY A 9 -2.82 -9.41 0.73
N MET A 10 -1.81 -8.75 0.17
CA MET A 10 -2.00 -7.81 -0.96
C MET A 10 -1.73 -8.49 -2.30
N LYS A 11 -2.35 -7.99 -3.38
CA LYS A 11 -2.13 -8.49 -4.74
C LYS A 11 -1.21 -7.53 -5.53
N PRO A 12 0.09 -7.82 -5.62
CA PRO A 12 1.02 -6.98 -6.38
C PRO A 12 0.88 -7.15 -7.88
N ILE A 13 1.00 -6.03 -8.60
CA ILE A 13 1.14 -5.94 -10.05
C ILE A 13 2.63 -5.78 -10.34
N ILE A 14 3.22 -6.80 -10.96
CA ILE A 14 4.66 -6.82 -11.28
C ILE A 14 4.88 -5.85 -12.45
N PRO A 15 5.72 -4.82 -12.30
CA PRO A 15 6.02 -3.90 -13.38
C PRO A 15 6.98 -4.55 -14.39
N ASP A 16 6.81 -4.26 -15.68
CA ASP A 16 7.76 -4.70 -16.73
C ASP A 16 9.11 -3.96 -16.63
N SER A 17 9.10 -2.73 -16.10
CA SER A 17 10.29 -1.90 -15.89
C SER A 17 10.06 -0.85 -14.79
N GLY A 18 11.14 -0.37 -14.19
CA GLY A 18 11.13 0.62 -13.12
C GLY A 18 11.25 0.02 -11.72
N TYR A 19 11.22 0.89 -10.72
CA TYR A 19 11.45 0.57 -9.31
C TYR A 19 10.22 0.75 -8.41
N PHE A 20 9.07 1.00 -9.03
CA PHE A 20 7.79 1.11 -8.34
C PHE A 20 6.92 -0.10 -8.66
N MET A 21 6.33 -0.68 -7.63
CA MET A 21 5.37 -1.77 -7.73
C MET A 21 4.03 -1.29 -7.20
N VAL A 22 2.96 -1.64 -7.90
CA VAL A 22 1.60 -1.33 -7.44
C VAL A 22 1.04 -2.56 -6.74
N ALA A 23 0.32 -2.38 -5.64
CA ALA A 23 -0.36 -3.45 -4.95
C ALA A 23 -1.81 -3.08 -4.68
N ASP A 24 -2.71 -4.02 -4.95
CA ASP A 24 -4.11 -3.96 -4.58
C ASP A 24 -4.27 -4.47 -3.14
N PHE A 25 -4.89 -3.66 -2.29
CA PHE A 25 -5.16 -3.98 -0.88
C PHE A 25 -6.66 -4.17 -0.60
N SER A 26 -7.52 -4.25 -1.62
CA SER A 26 -8.97 -4.44 -1.48
C SER A 26 -9.34 -5.66 -0.62
N GLN A 27 -8.52 -6.70 -0.64
CA GLN A 27 -8.70 -7.93 0.13
C GLN A 27 -8.28 -7.81 1.60
N LEU A 28 -7.60 -6.73 1.98
CA LEU A 28 -7.17 -6.50 3.35
C LEU A 28 -8.29 -5.79 4.12
N ASP A 29 -8.88 -6.49 5.08
CA ASP A 29 -9.82 -5.87 6.01
C ASP A 29 -9.05 -5.29 7.20
N GLY A 30 -9.20 -3.98 7.43
CA GLY A 30 -8.45 -3.28 8.45
C GLY A 30 -9.06 -1.94 8.84
N PRO A 31 -8.51 -1.28 9.88
CA PRO A 31 -9.03 -0.01 10.41
C PRO A 31 -9.06 1.12 9.37
N SER A 32 -8.25 1.01 8.33
CA SER A 32 -8.18 1.93 7.19
C SER A 32 -9.48 2.01 6.37
N LYS A 33 -10.32 0.97 6.39
CA LYS A 33 -11.66 0.96 5.76
C LYS A 33 -12.76 1.53 6.66
N ILE A 34 -12.47 1.75 7.94
CA ILE A 34 -13.42 2.38 8.86
C ILE A 34 -13.42 3.88 8.56
N ALA A 35 -14.60 4.41 8.24
CA ALA A 35 -14.76 5.80 7.89
C ALA A 35 -14.54 6.69 9.13
N ASP A 36 -13.32 7.11 9.40
CA ASP A 36 -13.07 8.34 10.15
C ASP A 36 -13.62 9.49 9.31
N GLY A 37 -14.39 10.40 9.92
CA GLY A 37 -15.22 11.43 9.26
C GLY A 37 -14.51 12.45 8.36
N ASP A 38 -13.26 12.21 7.97
CA ASP A 38 -12.59 12.86 6.86
C ASP A 38 -13.16 12.36 5.52
N ASN A 39 -13.19 13.21 4.51
CA ASN A 39 -13.62 12.86 3.14
C ASN A 39 -12.44 12.39 2.27
N ASP A 40 -11.38 11.89 2.91
CA ASP A 40 -10.16 11.48 2.22
C ASP A 40 -10.38 10.19 1.42
N PRO A 41 -9.74 10.05 0.25
CA PRO A 41 -9.70 8.81 -0.52
C PRO A 41 -9.19 7.60 0.28
N LEU A 42 -9.65 6.38 -0.04
CA LEU A 42 -9.32 5.18 0.72
C LEU A 42 -7.82 4.84 0.74
N ASP A 43 -7.13 5.05 -0.38
CA ASP A 43 -5.68 4.92 -0.51
C ASP A 43 -4.93 5.86 0.44
N PHE A 44 -5.39 7.10 0.58
CA PHE A 44 -4.82 8.08 1.51
C PHE A 44 -4.99 7.66 2.96
N ARG A 45 -6.18 7.13 3.31
CA ARG A 45 -6.43 6.58 4.65
C ARG A 45 -5.56 5.36 4.91
N PHE A 46 -5.40 4.50 3.91
CA PHE A 46 -4.59 3.29 4.00
C PHE A 46 -3.11 3.60 4.21
N VAL A 47 -2.54 4.54 3.43
CA VAL A 47 -1.14 4.97 3.59
C VAL A 47 -0.94 5.66 4.93
N ARG A 48 -1.87 6.54 5.35
CA ARG A 48 -1.80 7.20 6.67
C ARG A 48 -1.83 6.19 7.80
N TRP A 49 -2.70 5.19 7.72
CA TRP A 49 -2.77 4.10 8.68
C TRP A 49 -1.49 3.25 8.69
N MET A 50 -0.94 2.92 7.51
CA MET A 50 0.32 2.18 7.39
C MET A 50 1.51 2.94 7.99
N CYS A 51 1.58 4.26 7.77
CA CYS A 51 2.61 5.12 8.37
C CYS A 51 2.47 5.19 9.90
N ARG A 52 1.24 5.28 10.43
CA ARG A 52 0.97 5.38 11.87
C ARG A 52 1.25 4.09 12.62
N GLU A 53 0.73 2.97 12.14
CA GLU A 53 0.80 1.70 12.87
C GLU A 53 2.15 0.99 12.69
N LYS A 54 2.82 1.19 11.55
CA LYS A 54 3.89 0.29 11.12
C LYS A 54 5.15 0.99 10.60
N ILE A 55 5.22 2.33 10.64
CA ILE A 55 6.39 3.14 10.26
C ILE A 55 6.92 2.76 8.86
N LEU A 56 6.03 2.27 7.99
CA LEU A 56 6.31 2.03 6.59
C LEU A 56 5.81 3.23 5.82
N GLU A 57 6.73 4.12 5.42
CA GLU A 57 6.42 5.13 4.41
C GLU A 57 6.28 4.44 3.05
N ALA A 58 5.10 3.85 2.81
CA ALA A 58 4.66 3.63 1.45
C ALA A 58 4.62 5.01 0.78
N CYS A 59 5.27 5.12 -0.38
CA CYS A 59 5.41 6.39 -1.06
C CYS A 59 4.02 7.02 -1.22
N ASN A 60 3.82 8.21 -0.63
CA ASN A 60 2.55 8.96 -0.60
C ASN A 60 2.00 9.29 -2.00
N ASP A 61 2.74 8.94 -3.04
CA ASP A 61 2.30 8.88 -4.43
C ASP A 61 1.43 7.64 -4.64
N THR A 62 0.28 7.64 -3.99
CA THR A 62 -0.79 6.71 -4.32
C THR A 62 -1.19 6.89 -5.78
N LYS A 63 -1.75 5.83 -6.40
CA LYS A 63 -2.24 5.91 -7.78
C LYS A 63 -3.24 7.05 -7.97
N PHE A 64 -3.98 7.43 -6.94
CA PHE A 64 -4.98 8.49 -6.94
C PHE A 64 -4.42 9.89 -7.25
N CYS A 65 -3.16 10.16 -6.94
CA CYS A 65 -2.49 11.40 -7.35
C CYS A 65 -2.28 11.50 -8.87
N PHE A 66 -2.42 10.39 -9.62
CA PHE A 66 -2.23 10.35 -11.08
C PHE A 66 -3.54 10.29 -11.89
N TYR A 67 -4.68 10.01 -11.25
CA TYR A 67 -5.98 10.02 -11.91
C TYR A 67 -6.71 11.34 -11.67
N THR A 68 -7.59 11.76 -12.58
CA THR A 68 -8.45 12.94 -12.42
C THR A 68 -9.92 12.56 -12.65
N GLY A 69 -10.85 13.31 -12.05
CA GLY A 69 -12.29 13.13 -12.27
C GLY A 69 -12.87 11.85 -11.65
N SER A 70 -13.77 11.18 -12.37
CA SER A 70 -14.53 9.99 -11.94
C SER A 70 -13.68 8.72 -11.76
N ASN A 71 -12.57 8.59 -12.48
CA ASN A 71 -11.68 7.41 -12.43
C ASN A 71 -10.91 7.28 -11.11
N LYS A 72 -11.01 8.30 -10.24
CA LYS A 72 -10.40 8.36 -8.91
C LYS A 72 -11.10 7.42 -7.92
N GLN A 73 -12.42 7.40 -7.89
CA GLN A 73 -13.20 6.62 -6.91
C GLN A 73 -13.13 5.12 -7.20
N ASP A 74 -13.05 4.72 -8.47
CA ASP A 74 -13.00 3.30 -8.84
C ASP A 74 -11.64 2.63 -8.57
N ASN A 75 -10.58 3.41 -8.31
CA ASN A 75 -9.20 2.93 -8.19
C ASN A 75 -8.48 3.36 -6.90
N ASP A 76 -9.21 3.68 -5.85
CA ASP A 76 -8.65 4.04 -4.53
C ASP A 76 -8.15 2.83 -3.72
N ASN A 77 -8.31 1.60 -4.22
CA ASN A 77 -7.87 0.36 -3.57
C ASN A 77 -6.40 -0.02 -3.85
N PHE A 78 -5.61 0.88 -4.45
CA PHE A 78 -4.23 0.58 -4.87
C PHE A 78 -3.20 1.49 -4.20
N ILE A 79 -2.11 0.88 -3.73
CA ILE A 79 -0.91 1.57 -3.27
C ILE A 79 0.28 1.38 -4.20
N ARG A 80 1.23 2.32 -4.15
CA ARG A 80 2.51 2.23 -4.86
C ARG A 80 3.65 2.10 -3.86
N VAL A 81 4.44 1.05 -3.98
CA VAL A 81 5.63 0.83 -3.16
C VAL A 81 6.89 1.00 -4.00
N CYS A 82 7.91 1.64 -3.44
CA CYS A 82 9.23 1.71 -4.04
C CYS A 82 10.11 0.60 -3.49
N PHE A 83 10.72 -0.20 -4.36
CA PHE A 83 11.61 -1.28 -3.95
C PHE A 83 13.09 -1.00 -4.28
N PHE A 84 13.41 0.18 -4.82
CA PHE A 84 14.79 0.64 -4.98
C PHE A 84 15.30 1.26 -3.67
N LYS A 85 15.55 0.37 -2.71
CA LYS A 85 16.09 0.66 -1.38
C LYS A 85 17.18 -0.38 -1.07
N SER A 86 17.97 -0.16 -0.02
CA SER A 86 18.97 -1.15 0.40
C SER A 86 18.31 -2.41 0.96
N ASP A 87 18.99 -3.55 0.85
CA ASP A 87 18.47 -4.85 1.29
C ASP A 87 18.03 -4.81 2.77
N LYS A 88 18.79 -4.11 3.62
CA LYS A 88 18.44 -3.90 5.04
C LYS A 88 17.04 -3.29 5.23
N VAL A 89 16.64 -2.36 4.36
CA VAL A 89 15.33 -1.72 4.41
C VAL A 89 14.24 -2.67 3.90
N LEU A 90 14.55 -3.45 2.87
CA LEU A 90 13.63 -4.45 2.33
C LEU A 90 13.38 -5.59 3.33
N ASP A 91 14.40 -6.04 4.05
CA ASP A 91 14.30 -7.06 5.09
C ASP A 91 13.47 -6.56 6.30
N ALA A 92 13.69 -5.30 6.71
CA ALA A 92 12.88 -4.66 7.75
C ALA A 92 11.41 -4.56 7.32
N ALA A 93 11.16 -4.15 6.07
CA ALA A 93 9.82 -4.09 5.50
C ALA A 93 9.16 -5.48 5.44
N GLU A 94 9.93 -6.53 5.11
CA GLU A 94 9.44 -7.92 5.11
C GLU A 94 9.01 -8.37 6.51
N SER A 95 9.79 -8.07 7.54
CA SER A 95 9.46 -8.40 8.93
C SER A 95 8.14 -7.73 9.36
N ILE A 96 7.98 -6.44 9.02
CA ILE A 96 6.77 -5.68 9.33
C ILE A 96 5.57 -6.24 8.57
N LEU A 97 5.71 -6.51 7.27
CA LEU A 97 4.63 -7.01 6.42
C LEU A 97 4.23 -8.45 6.76
N LYS A 98 5.16 -9.29 7.25
CA LYS A 98 4.81 -10.62 7.79
C LYS A 98 3.97 -10.52 9.07
N SER A 99 4.12 -9.45 9.85
CA SER A 99 3.28 -9.24 11.06
C SER A 99 1.81 -8.95 10.74
N PHE A 100 1.46 -8.62 9.49
CA PHE A 100 0.07 -8.41 9.06
C PHE A 100 -0.78 -9.68 9.07
N GLN A 101 -0.17 -10.87 9.00
CA GLN A 101 -0.91 -12.13 8.83
C GLN A 101 -1.42 -12.73 10.16
N MET A 102 -1.04 -12.17 11.31
CA MET A 102 -1.34 -12.73 12.65
C MET A 102 -2.41 -11.96 13.44
N ALA A 103 -3.36 -11.32 12.76
CA ALA A 103 -4.54 -10.71 13.39
C ALA A 103 -5.82 -11.17 12.71
#